data_AF-A0A9N9JLB1-F1
#
_entry.id   AF-A0A9N9JLB1-F1
#
_cell.length_a   1.000
_cell.length_b   1.000
_cell.length_c   1.000
_cell.angle_alpha   90.00
_cell.angle_beta   90.00
_cell.angle_gamma   90.00
#
_symmetry.space_group_name_H-M   'P 1'
#
loop_
_entity.id
_entity.type
_entity.pdbx_description
1 polymer ?
#
loop_
_entity_poly.entity_id
_entity_poly.type
_entity_poly.pdbx_seq_one_letter_code
_entity_poly.pdbx_strand_id
1 'polypeptide(L)'
;PTKKSEIFSTYSDNQQCLPIYVYEGERARTKDNNLLGKFELTGIPPAARGIPQIEVTFDIDANGILNVSAYDKTTGGYNKITITNDKGRLSKEEIERMVADAEKYRAEDEKVAQRIQARNSLESYAYNLRNTLQKLEDAIQETITWLENNQEAEKEEYDYKQKSFDEIANLIMMNLYDSGSNM
;
A
#
# COMPACT_ATOMS: atom_id res chain seq x y z
N PRO A 1 0.65 -27.88 8.04
CA PRO A 1 -0.02 -26.97 7.09
C PRO A 1 -0.40 -25.68 7.82
N THR A 2 -0.19 -24.53 7.21
CA THR A 2 -0.54 -23.22 7.79
C THR A 2 -0.92 -22.24 6.69
N LYS A 3 -1.82 -21.31 7.01
CA LYS A 3 -2.30 -20.29 6.07
C LYS A 3 -2.33 -18.94 6.76
N LYS A 4 -1.81 -17.91 6.09
CA LYS A 4 -1.86 -16.52 6.57
C LYS A 4 -2.18 -15.58 5.41
N SER A 5 -2.95 -14.54 5.69
CA SER A 5 -3.34 -13.52 4.70
C SER A 5 -3.09 -12.14 5.27
N GLU A 6 -2.62 -11.22 4.44
CA GLU A 6 -2.43 -9.80 4.76
C GLU A 6 -2.92 -8.92 3.60
N ILE A 7 -3.41 -7.72 3.93
CA ILE A 7 -3.94 -6.78 2.94
C ILE A 7 -2.87 -5.73 2.66
N PHE A 8 -2.56 -5.55 1.39
CA PHE A 8 -1.66 -4.55 0.84
C PHE A 8 -2.42 -3.60 -0.09
N SER A 9 -1.75 -2.52 -0.48
CA SER A 9 -2.26 -1.57 -1.47
C SER A 9 -1.15 -1.16 -2.44
N THR A 10 -1.52 -0.49 -3.53
CA THR A 10 -0.60 0.12 -4.48
C THR A 10 0.26 1.22 -3.84
N TYR A 11 1.49 1.34 -4.33
CA TYR A 11 2.48 2.32 -3.89
C TYR A 11 2.42 3.63 -4.70
N SER A 12 1.88 3.57 -5.92
CA SER A 12 1.77 4.73 -6.82
C SER A 12 0.35 4.92 -7.33
N ASP A 13 0.01 6.17 -7.66
CA ASP A 13 -1.27 6.51 -8.26
C ASP A 13 -1.40 5.84 -9.63
N ASN A 14 -2.60 5.36 -9.94
CA ASN A 14 -2.95 4.69 -11.20
C ASN A 14 -2.08 3.45 -11.49
N GLN A 15 -1.52 2.81 -10.46
CA GLN A 15 -0.75 1.58 -10.60
C GLN A 15 -1.65 0.41 -11.01
N GLN A 16 -1.51 -0.05 -12.26
CA GLN A 16 -2.35 -1.12 -12.83
C GLN A 16 -1.76 -2.53 -12.69
N CYS A 17 -0.48 -2.60 -12.29
CA CYS A 17 0.25 -3.84 -12.10
C CYS A 17 0.99 -3.81 -10.76
N LEU A 18 0.84 -4.87 -9.97
CA LEU A 18 1.53 -5.06 -8.70
C LEU A 18 2.42 -6.30 -8.79
N PRO A 19 3.76 -6.16 -8.84
CA PRO A 19 4.66 -7.29 -8.75
C PRO A 19 4.75 -7.79 -7.30
N ILE A 20 4.60 -9.09 -7.11
CA ILE A 20 4.73 -9.81 -5.85
C ILE A 20 5.99 -10.67 -5.91
N TYR A 21 6.86 -10.46 -4.93
CA TYR A 21 8.11 -11.21 -4.77
C TYR A 21 8.03 -12.05 -3.50
N VAL A 22 8.37 -13.33 -3.61
CA VAL A 22 8.33 -14.27 -2.50
C VAL A 22 9.77 -14.60 -2.09
N TYR A 23 10.14 -14.23 -0.87
CA TYR A 23 11.48 -14.47 -0.32
C TYR A 23 11.42 -15.45 0.86
N GLU A 24 12.52 -16.15 1.08
CA GLU A 24 12.75 -17.03 2.23
C GLU A 24 14.06 -16.67 2.92
N GLY A 25 14.00 -16.48 4.24
CA GLY A 25 15.15 -16.27 5.09
C GLY A 25 14.78 -15.53 6.38
N GLU A 26 15.75 -15.46 7.29
CA GLU A 26 15.57 -14.91 8.65
C GLU A 26 16.03 -13.44 8.77
N ARG A 27 16.58 -12.86 7.69
CA ARG A 27 17.03 -11.46 7.68
C ARG A 27 15.88 -10.51 7.40
N ALA A 28 15.96 -9.29 7.93
CA ALA A 28 14.88 -8.31 7.76
C ALA A 28 14.78 -7.74 6.34
N ARG A 29 15.87 -7.75 5.56
CA ARG A 29 15.95 -7.13 4.24
C ARG A 29 15.83 -8.20 3.15
N THR A 30 14.96 -7.96 2.16
CA THR A 30 14.73 -8.88 1.05
C THR A 30 15.98 -9.22 0.24
N LYS A 31 16.92 -8.27 0.09
CA LYS A 31 18.21 -8.49 -0.61
C LYS A 31 19.14 -9.49 0.08
N ASP A 32 18.94 -9.72 1.38
CA ASP A 32 19.76 -10.61 2.20
C ASP A 32 19.09 -11.99 2.37
N ASN A 33 17.95 -12.21 1.69
CA ASN A 33 17.16 -13.44 1.69
C ASN A 33 17.10 -14.06 0.28
N ASN A 34 16.67 -15.32 0.22
CA ASN A 34 16.59 -16.08 -1.03
C ASN A 34 15.27 -15.81 -1.75
N LEU A 35 15.31 -15.41 -3.03
CA LEU A 35 14.11 -15.25 -3.85
C LEU A 35 13.60 -16.64 -4.29
N LEU A 36 12.37 -16.98 -3.92
CA LEU A 36 11.70 -18.22 -4.31
C LEU A 36 10.98 -18.10 -5.64
N GLY A 37 10.37 -16.94 -5.89
CA GLY A 37 9.53 -16.74 -7.04
C GLY A 37 8.99 -15.32 -7.11
N LYS A 38 8.49 -14.96 -8.28
CA LYS A 38 7.82 -13.68 -8.53
C LYS A 38 6.64 -13.88 -9.46
N PHE A 39 5.61 -13.10 -9.26
CA PHE A 39 4.47 -12.98 -10.18
C PHE A 39 3.89 -11.59 -10.08
N GLU A 40 2.93 -11.26 -10.93
CA GLU A 40 2.31 -9.95 -10.94
C GLU A 40 0.79 -10.07 -10.96
N LEU A 41 0.13 -9.21 -10.19
CA LEU A 41 -1.29 -8.99 -10.30
C LEU A 41 -1.53 -7.82 -11.26
N THR A 42 -2.11 -8.11 -12.42
CA THR A 42 -2.42 -7.12 -13.46
C THR A 42 -3.91 -6.79 -13.46
N GLY A 43 -4.27 -5.69 -14.12
CA GLY A 43 -5.68 -5.28 -14.26
C GLY A 43 -6.24 -4.54 -13.05
N ILE A 44 -5.37 -4.01 -12.18
CA ILE A 44 -5.81 -3.14 -11.08
C ILE A 44 -6.37 -1.85 -11.70
N PRO A 45 -7.59 -1.41 -11.36
CA PRO A 45 -8.16 -0.19 -11.90
C PRO A 45 -7.32 1.04 -11.51
N PRO A 46 -7.20 2.04 -12.40
CA PRO A 46 -6.59 3.32 -12.03
C PRO A 46 -7.29 3.91 -10.81
N ALA A 47 -6.56 4.01 -9.71
CA ALA A 47 -7.02 4.61 -8.47
C ALA A 47 -5.85 5.31 -7.78
N ALA A 48 -6.17 6.22 -6.86
CA ALA A 48 -5.15 6.80 -6.00
C ALA A 48 -4.40 5.71 -5.22
N ARG A 49 -3.12 5.93 -4.96
CA ARG A 49 -2.33 5.04 -4.08
C ARG A 49 -3.05 4.81 -2.75
N GLY A 50 -2.88 3.64 -2.15
CA GLY A 50 -3.53 3.33 -0.86
C GLY A 50 -5.00 2.88 -0.95
N ILE A 51 -5.68 3.08 -2.09
CA ILE A 51 -7.09 2.71 -2.26
C ILE A 51 -7.29 1.24 -2.65
N PRO A 52 -6.58 0.67 -3.63
CA PRO A 52 -6.74 -0.73 -4.00
C PRO A 52 -6.46 -1.66 -2.81
N GLN A 53 -7.34 -2.62 -2.55
CA GLN A 53 -7.16 -3.60 -1.48
C GLN A 53 -6.76 -4.95 -2.05
N ILE A 54 -5.48 -5.28 -1.98
CA ILE A 54 -4.91 -6.54 -2.46
C ILE A 54 -4.66 -7.47 -1.28
N GLU A 55 -5.42 -8.54 -1.17
CA GLU A 55 -5.17 -9.60 -0.20
C GLU A 55 -4.14 -10.58 -0.74
N VAL A 56 -2.98 -10.65 -0.08
CA VAL A 56 -1.95 -11.63 -0.37
C VAL A 56 -2.03 -12.74 0.66
N THR A 57 -2.15 -13.97 0.19
CA THR A 57 -2.30 -15.17 1.02
C THR A 57 -1.15 -16.11 0.77
N PHE A 58 -0.52 -16.56 1.86
CA PHE A 58 0.49 -17.61 1.90
C PHE A 58 -0.14 -18.85 2.51
N ASP A 59 -0.14 -19.95 1.77
CA ASP A 59 -0.72 -21.23 2.18
C ASP A 59 0.30 -22.36 1.97
N ILE A 60 0.72 -22.99 3.07
CA ILE A 60 1.66 -24.12 3.07
C ILE A 60 0.87 -25.39 3.37
N ASP A 61 0.89 -26.33 2.43
CA ASP A 61 0.19 -27.60 2.57
C ASP A 61 0.92 -28.61 3.47
N ALA A 62 0.39 -29.82 3.60
CA ALA A 62 1.02 -30.88 4.40
C ALA A 62 2.30 -31.46 3.77
N ASN A 63 2.52 -31.25 2.46
CA ASN A 63 3.71 -31.67 1.73
C ASN A 63 4.81 -30.61 1.73
N GLY A 64 4.54 -29.42 2.29
CA GLY A 64 5.47 -28.29 2.28
C GLY A 64 5.45 -27.50 0.97
N ILE A 65 4.43 -27.68 0.13
CA ILE A 65 4.22 -26.88 -1.08
C ILE A 65 3.60 -25.53 -0.65
N LEU A 66 4.28 -24.45 -1.01
CA LEU A 66 3.84 -23.08 -0.73
C LEU A 66 3.03 -22.55 -1.91
N ASN A 67 1.78 -22.20 -1.67
CA ASN A 67 0.94 -21.46 -2.59
C ASN A 67 0.87 -20.00 -2.14
N VAL A 68 1.27 -19.09 -3.00
CA VAL A 68 1.14 -17.64 -2.76
C VAL A 68 0.16 -17.07 -3.78
N SER A 69 -0.92 -16.46 -3.30
CA SER A 69 -1.92 -15.85 -4.16
C SER A 69 -2.15 -14.38 -3.80
N ALA A 70 -2.38 -13.55 -4.80
CA ALA A 70 -2.81 -12.16 -4.65
C ALA A 70 -4.22 -12.01 -5.23
N TYR A 71 -5.11 -11.39 -4.46
CA TYR A 71 -6.50 -11.15 -4.82
C TYR A 71 -6.87 -9.67 -4.63
N ASP A 72 -7.26 -8.99 -5.70
CA ASP A 72 -7.84 -7.65 -5.62
C ASP A 72 -9.31 -7.74 -5.18
N LYS A 73 -9.61 -7.24 -3.99
CA LYS A 73 -10.95 -7.25 -3.40
C LYS A 73 -11.95 -6.36 -4.15
N THR A 74 -11.49 -5.42 -4.96
CA THR A 74 -12.34 -4.50 -5.71
C THR A 74 -12.81 -5.12 -7.02
N THR A 75 -11.88 -5.71 -7.79
CA THR A 75 -12.16 -6.23 -9.13
C THR A 75 -12.39 -7.73 -9.18
N GLY A 76 -11.96 -8.46 -8.15
CA GLY A 76 -11.86 -9.91 -8.20
C GLY A 76 -10.65 -10.42 -8.99
N GLY A 77 -9.75 -9.54 -9.43
CA GLY A 77 -8.49 -9.91 -10.06
C GLY A 77 -7.70 -10.87 -9.17
N TYR A 78 -7.18 -11.94 -9.76
CA TYR A 78 -6.53 -13.02 -9.02
C TYR A 78 -5.31 -13.53 -9.79
N ASN A 79 -4.20 -13.70 -9.08
CA ASN A 79 -3.06 -14.44 -9.60
C ASN A 79 -2.38 -15.22 -8.48
N LYS A 80 -1.68 -16.31 -8.82
CA LYS A 80 -0.96 -17.12 -7.84
C LYS A 80 0.30 -17.75 -8.42
N ILE A 81 1.19 -18.14 -7.52
CA ILE A 81 2.29 -19.05 -7.80
C ILE A 81 2.27 -20.22 -6.83
N THR A 82 2.78 -21.34 -7.30
CA THR A 82 3.02 -22.52 -6.48
C THR A 82 4.52 -22.77 -6.47
N ILE A 83 5.11 -22.77 -5.28
CA ILE A 83 6.51 -23.03 -5.03
C ILE A 83 6.61 -24.40 -4.37
N THR A 84 7.14 -25.37 -5.10
CA THR A 84 7.41 -26.71 -4.58
C THR A 84 8.71 -26.68 -3.79
N ASN A 85 8.69 -27.24 -2.58
CA ASN A 85 9.89 -27.41 -1.79
C ASN A 85 10.62 -28.66 -2.29
N ASP A 86 11.58 -28.49 -3.21
CA ASP A 86 12.48 -29.57 -3.58
C ASP A 86 13.25 -29.97 -2.31
N LYS A 87 13.01 -31.19 -1.81
CA LYS A 87 13.67 -31.71 -0.60
C LYS A 87 15.18 -31.50 -0.75
N GLY A 88 15.77 -30.65 0.10
CA GLY A 88 17.20 -30.33 0.07
C GLY A 88 17.57 -28.98 -0.57
N ARG A 89 16.62 -28.06 -0.80
CA ARG A 89 16.92 -26.71 -1.30
C ARG A 89 17.89 -25.90 -0.41
N LEU A 90 17.91 -26.20 0.89
CA LEU A 90 18.90 -25.73 1.85
C LEU A 90 19.39 -26.91 2.69
N SER A 91 20.69 -27.04 2.85
CA SER A 91 21.32 -27.96 3.80
C SER A 91 21.09 -27.50 5.25
N LYS A 92 21.26 -28.40 6.22
CA LYS A 92 21.12 -28.04 7.64
C LYS A 92 22.14 -26.99 8.05
N GLU A 93 23.35 -27.12 7.53
CA GLU A 93 24.46 -26.20 7.75
C GLU A 93 24.15 -24.80 7.20
N GLU A 94 23.46 -24.70 6.05
CA GLU A 94 23.01 -23.43 5.49
C GLU A 94 21.91 -22.80 6.34
N ILE A 95 20.94 -23.59 6.83
CA ILE A 95 19.88 -23.11 7.73
C ILE A 95 20.49 -22.57 9.02
N GLU A 96 21.40 -23.32 9.66
CA GLU A 96 22.08 -22.90 10.88
C GLU A 96 22.89 -21.62 10.67
N ARG A 97 23.60 -21.51 9.53
CA ARG A 97 24.32 -20.30 9.16
C ARG A 97 23.38 -19.11 8.98
N MET A 98 22.23 -19.29 8.32
CA MET A 98 21.25 -18.23 8.12
C MET A 98 20.69 -17.70 9.45
N VAL A 99 20.39 -18.60 10.39
CA VAL A 99 19.92 -18.23 11.74
C VAL A 99 21.02 -17.50 12.51
N ALA A 100 22.26 -18.00 12.47
CA ALA A 100 23.39 -17.36 13.13
C ALA A 100 23.69 -15.96 12.57
N ASP A 101 23.65 -15.81 11.24
CA ASP A 101 23.82 -14.51 10.59
C ASP A 101 22.68 -13.56 10.96
N ALA A 102 21.43 -14.02 11.00
CA ALA A 102 20.30 -13.19 11.42
C ALA A 102 20.47 -12.62 12.83
N GLU A 103 20.90 -13.44 13.80
CA GLU A 103 21.16 -12.93 15.16
C GLU A 103 22.35 -11.97 15.19
N LYS A 104 23.43 -12.30 14.47
CA LYS A 104 24.64 -11.46 14.39
C LYS A 104 24.34 -10.06 13.85
N TYR A 105 23.49 -9.96 12.83
CA TYR A 105 23.17 -8.69 12.17
C TYR A 105 21.88 -8.04 12.66
N ARG A 106 21.19 -8.63 13.66
CA ARG A 106 19.89 -8.17 14.16
C ARG A 106 19.87 -6.68 14.49
N ALA A 107 20.89 -6.18 15.20
CA ALA A 107 20.97 -4.77 15.59
C ALA A 107 21.20 -3.82 14.39
N GLU A 108 21.91 -4.26 13.35
CA GLU A 108 22.09 -3.48 12.13
C GLU A 108 20.80 -3.45 11.32
N ASP A 109 20.18 -4.62 11.15
CA ASP A 109 18.92 -4.78 10.43
C ASP A 109 17.80 -3.96 11.08
N GLU A 110 17.73 -3.92 12.42
CA GLU A 110 16.79 -3.10 13.17
C GLU A 110 16.98 -1.60 12.89
N LYS A 111 18.23 -1.11 12.92
CA LYS A 111 18.54 0.30 12.58
C LYS A 111 18.12 0.64 11.14
N VAL A 112 18.35 -0.27 10.21
CA VAL A 112 17.97 -0.07 8.81
C VAL A 112 16.45 -0.10 8.65
N ALA A 113 15.76 -1.02 9.33
CA ALA A 113 14.30 -1.10 9.34
C ALA A 113 13.66 0.18 9.89
N GLN A 114 14.15 0.69 11.03
CA GLN A 114 13.70 1.96 11.61
C GLN A 114 13.91 3.14 10.65
N ARG A 115 15.06 3.21 9.96
CA ARG A 115 15.32 4.25 8.95
C ARG A 115 14.34 4.17 7.78
N ILE A 116 14.07 2.96 7.28
CA ILE A 116 13.11 2.75 6.17
C ILE A 116 11.69 3.11 6.62
N GLN A 117 11.29 2.70 7.81
CA GLN A 117 9.98 3.04 8.38
C GLN A 117 9.81 4.55 8.53
N ALA A 118 10.81 5.26 9.05
CA ALA A 118 10.79 6.72 9.17
C ALA A 118 10.65 7.40 7.79
N ARG A 119 11.43 6.94 6.79
CA ARG A 119 11.33 7.45 5.41
C ARG A 119 9.94 7.22 4.82
N ASN A 120 9.43 5.99 4.91
CA ASN A 120 8.13 5.63 4.34
C ASN A 120 6.99 6.39 5.05
N SER A 121 7.10 6.64 6.36
CA SER A 121 6.13 7.44 7.11
C SER A 121 6.13 8.89 6.64
N LEU A 122 7.32 9.50 6.47
CA LEU A 122 7.47 10.86 5.95
C LEU A 122 6.95 10.99 4.51
N GLU A 123 7.27 10.03 3.65
CA GLU A 123 6.79 9.98 2.28
C GLU A 123 5.27 9.83 2.22
N SER A 124 4.71 8.92 3.02
CA SER A 124 3.26 8.76 3.13
C SER A 124 2.59 10.09 3.52
N TYR A 125 3.11 10.75 4.56
CA TYR A 125 2.61 12.04 5.04
C TYR A 125 2.66 13.14 3.97
N ALA A 126 3.83 13.35 3.35
CA ALA A 126 4.01 14.41 2.35
C ALA A 126 3.05 14.29 1.16
N TYR A 127 2.87 13.07 0.67
CA TYR A 127 1.92 12.83 -0.42
C TYR A 127 0.45 12.91 0.03
N ASN A 128 0.13 12.50 1.27
CA ASN A 128 -1.24 12.67 1.79
C ASN A 128 -1.59 14.16 1.87
N LEU A 129 -0.67 15.00 2.36
CA LEU A 129 -0.82 16.45 2.33
C LEU A 129 -1.03 16.98 0.90
N ARG A 130 -0.19 16.57 -0.05
CA ARG A 130 -0.32 16.98 -1.46
C ARG A 130 -1.69 16.62 -2.04
N ASN A 131 -2.17 15.40 -1.81
CA ASN A 131 -3.46 14.95 -2.32
C ASN A 131 -4.63 15.70 -1.67
N THR A 132 -4.50 16.03 -0.38
CA THR A 132 -5.51 16.83 0.34
C THR A 132 -5.56 18.26 -0.18
N LEU A 133 -4.41 18.88 -0.48
CA LEU A 133 -4.35 20.20 -1.11
C LEU A 133 -4.95 20.17 -2.52
N GLN A 134 -4.67 19.15 -3.32
CA GLN A 134 -5.24 19.02 -4.67
C GLN A 134 -6.77 18.97 -4.62
N LYS A 135 -7.35 18.19 -3.70
CA LYS A 135 -8.81 18.13 -3.52
C LYS A 135 -9.42 19.48 -3.17
N LEU A 136 -8.72 20.29 -2.38
CA LEU A 136 -9.16 21.63 -2.03
C LEU A 136 -9.10 22.56 -3.25
N GLU A 137 -8.01 22.49 -4.01
CA GLU A 137 -7.85 23.25 -5.26
C GLU A 137 -8.95 22.90 -6.27
N ASP A 138 -9.24 21.61 -6.46
CA ASP A 138 -10.29 21.14 -7.36
C ASP A 138 -11.67 21.67 -6.91
N ALA A 139 -11.98 21.65 -5.61
CA ALA A 139 -13.23 22.17 -5.06
C ALA A 139 -13.35 23.70 -5.21
N ILE A 140 -12.24 24.43 -5.03
CA ILE A 140 -12.17 25.88 -5.28
C ILE A 140 -12.46 26.16 -6.75
N GLN A 141 -11.78 25.45 -7.66
CA GLN A 141 -11.93 25.65 -9.09
C GLN A 141 -13.34 25.32 -9.57
N GLU A 142 -13.94 24.23 -9.08
CA GLU A 142 -15.33 23.88 -9.38
C GLU A 142 -16.31 24.98 -8.94
N THR A 143 -16.08 25.57 -7.76
CA THR A 143 -16.92 26.64 -7.23
C THR A 143 -16.78 27.92 -8.05
N ILE A 144 -15.55 28.30 -8.42
CA ILE A 144 -15.30 29.45 -9.30
C ILE A 144 -15.99 29.25 -10.65
N THR A 145 -15.80 28.09 -11.29
CA THR A 145 -16.44 27.78 -12.57
C THR A 145 -17.97 27.75 -12.46
N TRP A 146 -18.52 27.30 -11.33
CA TRP A 146 -19.96 27.40 -11.10
C TRP A 146 -20.41 28.87 -11.03
N LEU A 147 -19.69 29.74 -10.31
CA LEU A 147 -20.02 31.18 -10.25
C LEU A 147 -19.96 31.86 -11.62
N GLU A 148 -18.94 31.53 -12.43
CA GLU A 148 -18.77 32.09 -13.78
C GLU A 148 -19.93 31.72 -14.71
N ASN A 149 -20.47 30.51 -14.58
CA ASN A 149 -21.57 29.99 -15.40
C ASN A 149 -22.97 30.36 -14.88
N ASN A 150 -23.09 30.81 -13.62
CA ASN A 150 -24.35 31.06 -12.94
C ASN A 150 -24.39 32.49 -12.36
N GLN A 151 -24.16 33.50 -13.21
CA GLN A 151 -24.07 34.91 -12.78
C GLN A 151 -25.41 35.54 -12.37
N GLU A 152 -26.53 34.96 -12.81
CA GLU A 152 -27.90 35.41 -12.50
C GLU A 152 -28.67 34.37 -11.67
N ALA A 153 -27.97 33.50 -10.94
CA ALA A 153 -28.62 32.52 -10.07
C ALA A 153 -29.38 33.19 -8.92
N GLU A 154 -30.37 32.49 -8.38
CA GLU A 154 -31.13 32.99 -7.24
C GLU A 154 -30.29 32.93 -5.95
N LYS A 155 -30.65 33.76 -4.97
CA LYS A 155 -29.94 33.84 -3.68
C LYS A 155 -29.83 32.46 -3.02
N GLU A 156 -30.90 31.68 -3.06
CA GLU A 156 -30.96 30.34 -2.47
C GLU A 156 -29.97 29.37 -3.12
N GLU A 157 -29.66 29.53 -4.40
CA GLU A 157 -28.68 28.70 -5.12
C GLU A 157 -27.24 29.05 -4.71
N TYR A 158 -26.94 30.34 -4.54
CA TYR A 158 -25.66 30.79 -3.97
C TYR A 158 -25.47 30.28 -2.53
N ASP A 159 -26.50 30.40 -1.69
CA ASP A 159 -26.48 29.92 -0.30
C ASP A 159 -26.24 28.40 -0.25
N TYR A 160 -26.85 27.65 -1.18
CA TYR A 160 -26.63 26.20 -1.29
C TYR A 160 -25.20 25.87 -1.74
N LYS A 161 -24.70 26.53 -2.79
CA LYS A 161 -23.34 26.27 -3.28
C LYS A 161 -22.29 26.64 -2.23
N GLN A 162 -22.50 27.72 -1.48
CA GLN A 162 -21.64 28.10 -0.36
C GLN A 162 -21.60 27.01 0.72
N LYS A 163 -22.77 26.53 1.19
CA LYS A 163 -22.82 25.45 2.19
C LYS A 163 -22.12 24.19 1.71
N SER A 164 -22.34 23.79 0.46
CA SER A 164 -21.68 22.63 -0.13
C SER A 164 -20.16 22.79 -0.18
N PHE A 165 -19.67 23.97 -0.56
CA PHE A 165 -18.24 24.26 -0.57
C PHE A 165 -17.64 24.28 0.85
N ASP A 166 -18.34 24.90 1.81
CA ASP A 166 -17.92 24.95 3.21
C ASP A 166 -17.82 23.54 3.83
N GLU A 167 -18.76 22.65 3.54
CA GLU A 167 -18.71 21.25 3.99
C GLU A 167 -17.46 20.53 3.46
N ILE A 168 -17.15 20.68 2.17
CA ILE A 168 -15.96 20.08 1.56
C ILE A 168 -14.69 20.65 2.18
N ALA A 169 -14.60 21.98 2.30
CA ALA A 169 -13.44 22.66 2.86
C ALA A 169 -13.21 22.27 4.34
N ASN A 170 -14.27 22.19 5.14
CA ASN A 170 -14.18 21.78 6.54
C ASN A 170 -13.71 20.34 6.69
N LEU A 171 -14.25 19.40 5.88
CA LEU A 171 -13.81 18.01 5.88
C LEU A 171 -12.32 17.89 5.52
N ILE A 172 -11.86 18.68 4.55
CA ILE A 172 -10.46 18.70 4.14
C ILE A 172 -9.58 19.26 5.27
N MET A 173 -9.97 20.37 5.89
CA MET A 173 -9.23 20.99 6.99
C MET A 173 -9.16 20.06 8.21
N MET A 174 -10.26 19.40 8.58
CA MET A 174 -10.26 18.41 9.67
C MET A 174 -9.26 17.27 9.40
N ASN A 175 -9.25 16.74 8.17
CA ASN A 175 -8.27 15.71 7.79
C ASN A 175 -6.82 16.21 7.88
N LEU A 176 -6.55 17.48 7.57
CA LEU A 176 -5.22 18.08 7.73
C LEU A 176 -4.81 18.21 9.20
N TYR A 177 -5.72 18.66 10.06
CA TYR A 177 -5.48 18.76 11.50
C TYR A 177 -5.25 17.38 12.14
N ASP A 178 -6.04 16.37 11.77
CA ASP A 178 -5.87 15.01 12.29
C ASP A 178 -4.58 14.34 11.78
N SER A 179 -4.16 14.66 10.55
CA SER A 179 -2.88 14.17 9.99
C SER A 179 -1.67 14.81 10.69
N GLY A 180 -1.79 16.04 11.18
CA GLY A 180 -0.75 16.73 11.95
C GLY A 180 -0.74 16.38 13.44
N SER A 181 -1.87 15.89 13.99
CA SER A 181 -2.03 15.59 15.43
C SER A 181 -1.71 14.14 15.79
N ASN A 182 -1.75 13.21 14.83
CA ASN A 182 -1.36 11.80 15.03
C ASN A 182 0.17 11.56 14.88
N MET A 183 0.99 12.60 15.06
CA MET A 183 2.45 12.53 15.14
C MET A 183 2.95 12.49 16.59
#